data_AF-A0A448NWI3-F1
#
_entry.id   AF-A0A448NWI3-F1
#
_cell.length_a   1.000
_cell.length_b   1.000
_cell.length_c   1.000
_cell.angle_alpha   90.00
_cell.angle_beta   90.00
_cell.angle_gamma   90.00
#
_symmetry.space_group_name_H-M   'P 1'
#
loop_
_entity.id
_entity.type
_entity.pdbx_description
1 polymer ?
#
loop_
_entity_poly.entity_id
_entity_poly.type
_entity_poly.pdbx_seq_one_letter_code
_entity_poly.pdbx_strand_id
1 'polypeptide(L)'
;MRDDRDHYATGTPVDSRACAQEPEEWGVSCTRVGIMTNRPFIGARVEEALTRRLNRIVGRRGWITKVIPYFGYGSQTGIRILARVVTAPPLGRTVLGRVAEDFLGQRGWRNFLQVPAPGAEVSLILAGERMALHADRNGYIDLRVANPGLAPGWHELRLDGPDSCSARARVLVVAPEETFGIISDVDDTVIATFLPRSLIAAWNSFVRTEQARQSVPGMARMYQRLLAEHPSAPVVYVSTGAWNTYPFLTRFLARHGYPTGPLLLTDWGPTNTGWFRSGPEHKRAALRELARDFPHIRWVLVGDDGQHDVDLYTELDEGRPGHVRAIAIRELSPAQQVLAHGAATALERWSRSGWGHGSAPLVRAADGDQLYPRLREALARTSRCEDDAAEGRQSD
;
A
#
# COMPACT_ATOMS: atom_id res chain seq x y z
N MET A 1 -49.29 -23.34 31.50
CA MET A 1 -50.41 -24.12 32.05
C MET A 1 -51.38 -24.30 30.89
N ARG A 2 -51.05 -25.19 29.94
CA ARG A 2 -51.55 -26.58 29.76
C ARG A 2 -53.09 -26.65 29.70
N ASP A 3 -53.60 -26.84 28.49
CA ASP A 3 -54.57 -27.88 28.07
C ASP A 3 -55.03 -27.59 26.64
N ASP A 4 -55.36 -28.54 25.78
CA ASP A 4 -55.06 -29.96 25.71
C ASP A 4 -55.28 -30.41 24.24
N ARG A 5 -54.88 -31.65 23.97
CA ARG A 5 -54.82 -32.36 22.69
C ARG A 5 -56.20 -32.58 22.05
N ASP A 6 -56.19 -32.86 20.75
CA ASP A 6 -56.77 -34.11 20.27
C ASP A 6 -56.14 -34.58 18.94
N HIS A 7 -55.97 -35.89 18.86
CA HIS A 7 -55.26 -36.64 17.83
C HIS A 7 -56.13 -37.83 17.41
N TYR A 8 -55.72 -38.46 16.30
CA TYR A 8 -56.22 -39.69 15.65
C TYR A 8 -57.38 -39.50 14.66
N ALA A 9 -57.50 -40.21 13.54
CA ALA A 9 -56.64 -40.98 12.61
C ALA A 9 -57.62 -41.84 11.79
N THR A 10 -57.24 -42.21 10.56
CA THR A 10 -57.46 -43.51 9.85
C THR A 10 -57.95 -43.37 8.40
N GLY A 11 -57.36 -44.16 7.50
CA GLY A 11 -57.92 -44.44 6.16
C GLY A 11 -56.89 -44.59 5.03
N THR A 12 -56.34 -45.79 4.85
CA THR A 12 -55.77 -46.34 3.60
C THR A 12 -56.83 -47.21 2.88
N PRO A 13 -56.61 -47.86 1.70
CA PRO A 13 -55.67 -47.67 0.58
C PRO A 13 -56.35 -47.83 -0.83
N VAL A 14 -55.55 -47.94 -1.93
CA VAL A 14 -55.67 -48.83 -3.13
C VAL A 14 -55.40 -48.14 -4.50
N ASP A 15 -54.18 -48.40 -5.00
CA ASP A 15 -53.73 -49.01 -6.28
C ASP A 15 -53.98 -48.48 -7.72
N SER A 16 -52.85 -48.48 -8.45
CA SER A 16 -52.50 -48.64 -9.87
C SER A 16 -53.31 -48.02 -11.04
N ARG A 17 -52.62 -47.19 -11.86
CA ARG A 17 -52.20 -47.52 -13.27
C ARG A 17 -51.53 -46.36 -14.03
N ALA A 18 -50.46 -46.75 -14.73
CA ALA A 18 -50.05 -46.38 -16.09
C ALA A 18 -49.49 -44.98 -16.45
N CYS A 19 -48.20 -45.01 -16.79
CA CYS A 19 -47.51 -44.45 -17.96
C CYS A 19 -47.86 -43.06 -18.51
N ALA A 20 -46.82 -42.23 -18.46
CA ALA A 20 -46.26 -41.45 -19.57
C ALA A 20 -47.02 -40.19 -20.00
N GLN A 21 -46.54 -39.05 -19.51
CA GLN A 21 -46.07 -37.93 -20.34
C GLN A 21 -45.38 -36.88 -19.44
N GLU A 22 -44.10 -36.62 -19.72
CA GLU A 22 -43.36 -35.47 -19.19
C GLU A 22 -44.05 -34.16 -19.61
N PRO A 23 -43.96 -33.09 -18.79
CA PRO A 23 -43.12 -32.00 -19.27
C PRO A 23 -42.28 -31.29 -18.20
N GLU A 24 -41.07 -30.96 -18.64
CA GLU A 24 -40.30 -29.73 -18.36
C GLU A 24 -39.86 -29.44 -16.90
N GLU A 25 -38.64 -29.91 -16.65
CA GLU A 25 -37.72 -29.41 -15.63
C GLU A 25 -37.55 -27.88 -15.69
N TRP A 26 -38.08 -27.18 -14.70
CA TRP A 26 -37.43 -25.99 -14.15
C TRP A 26 -36.59 -26.41 -12.95
N GLY A 27 -35.48 -27.09 -13.25
CA GLY A 27 -34.44 -27.40 -12.28
C GLY A 27 -33.80 -26.12 -11.78
N VAL A 28 -34.17 -25.72 -10.56
CA VAL A 28 -33.40 -24.77 -9.76
C VAL A 28 -32.02 -25.42 -9.51
N SER A 29 -31.06 -25.12 -10.39
CA SER A 29 -29.67 -25.46 -10.15
C SER A 29 -29.19 -24.65 -8.95
N CYS A 30 -29.23 -25.30 -7.79
CA CYS A 30 -28.47 -24.88 -6.64
C CYS A 30 -26.99 -25.09 -6.99
N THR A 31 -26.40 -24.11 -7.70
CA THR A 31 -24.98 -24.10 -8.00
C THR A 31 -24.24 -24.03 -6.68
N ARG A 32 -23.79 -25.20 -6.23
CA ARG A 32 -22.87 -25.39 -5.12
C ARG A 32 -21.64 -24.54 -5.44
N VAL A 33 -21.56 -23.35 -4.83
CA VAL A 33 -20.38 -22.50 -4.84
C VAL A 33 -19.22 -23.39 -4.42
N GLY A 34 -18.32 -23.64 -5.36
CA GLY A 34 -17.13 -24.42 -5.13
C GLY A 34 -16.42 -23.85 -3.91
N ILE A 35 -16.27 -24.68 -2.88
CA ILE A 35 -15.43 -24.37 -1.73
C ILE A 35 -14.03 -24.12 -2.31
N MET A 36 -13.66 -22.85 -2.46
CA MET A 36 -12.27 -22.47 -2.72
C MET A 36 -11.45 -23.11 -1.61
N THR A 37 -10.57 -24.01 -2.02
CA THR A 37 -9.80 -24.84 -1.10
C THR A 37 -8.87 -23.92 -0.33
N ASN A 38 -9.21 -23.64 0.94
CA ASN A 38 -8.41 -22.82 1.86
C ASN A 38 -7.16 -23.57 2.36
N ARG A 39 -6.50 -24.33 1.48
CA ARG A 39 -5.26 -25.05 1.78
C ARG A 39 -4.10 -24.14 1.42
N PRO A 40 -3.27 -23.70 2.39
CA PRO A 40 -2.11 -22.88 2.08
C PRO A 40 -1.21 -23.63 1.10
N PHE A 41 -0.82 -22.94 0.02
CA PHE A 41 0.10 -23.41 -0.99
C PHE A 41 1.37 -24.01 -0.35
N ILE A 42 1.94 -25.06 -0.94
CA ILE A 42 3.07 -25.82 -0.36
C ILE A 42 4.23 -24.90 0.05
N GLY A 43 4.49 -23.84 -0.74
CA GLY A 43 5.50 -22.81 -0.42
C GLY A 43 5.25 -22.09 0.91
N ALA A 44 4.01 -21.71 1.22
CA ALA A 44 3.67 -21.03 2.48
C ALA A 44 3.89 -21.94 3.70
N ARG A 45 3.65 -23.25 3.58
CA ARG A 45 3.91 -24.22 4.66
C ARG A 45 5.40 -24.44 4.91
N VAL A 46 6.21 -24.45 3.85
CA VAL A 46 7.68 -24.57 3.94
C VAL A 46 8.27 -23.31 4.58
N GLU A 47 7.81 -22.13 4.16
CA GLU A 47 8.22 -20.85 4.74
C GLU A 47 7.85 -20.77 6.22
N GLU A 48 6.62 -21.14 6.59
CA GLU A 48 6.18 -21.15 7.99
C GLU A 48 7.02 -22.11 8.86
N ALA A 49 7.38 -23.29 8.33
CA ALA A 49 8.25 -24.23 9.03
C ALA A 49 9.68 -23.68 9.20
N LEU A 50 10.22 -23.02 8.17
CA LEU A 50 11.53 -22.37 8.22
C LEU A 50 11.55 -21.22 9.23
N THR A 51 10.55 -20.33 9.20
CA THR A 51 10.40 -19.20 10.10
C THR A 51 10.27 -19.67 11.56
N ARG A 52 9.48 -20.72 11.83
CA ARG A 52 9.40 -21.32 13.18
C ARG A 52 10.72 -21.90 13.64
N ARG A 53 11.46 -22.58 12.76
CA ARG A 53 12.78 -23.14 13.08
C ARG A 53 13.80 -22.02 13.37
N LEU A 54 13.80 -20.96 12.56
CA LEU A 54 14.65 -19.80 12.75
C LEU A 54 14.33 -19.10 14.08
N ASN A 55 13.05 -18.80 14.37
CA ASN A 55 12.63 -18.19 15.63
C ASN A 55 13.07 -19.01 16.85
N ARG A 56 13.02 -20.35 16.79
CA ARG A 56 13.54 -21.22 17.86
C ARG A 56 15.06 -21.08 18.03
N ILE A 57 15.81 -20.97 16.94
CA ILE A 57 17.28 -20.81 16.96
C ILE A 57 17.64 -19.43 17.50
N VAL A 58 16.98 -18.36 17.04
CA VAL A 58 17.32 -16.99 17.45
C VAL A 58 16.85 -16.69 18.88
N GLY A 59 15.72 -17.27 19.32
CA GLY A 59 15.28 -17.20 20.72
C GLY A 59 16.31 -17.83 21.67
N ARG A 60 16.89 -18.99 21.31
CA ARG A 60 18.01 -19.60 22.06
C ARG A 60 19.29 -18.76 22.07
N ARG A 61 19.44 -17.84 21.11
CA ARG A 61 20.58 -16.91 21.00
C ARG A 61 20.30 -15.56 21.68
N GLY A 62 19.20 -15.44 22.44
CA GLY A 62 18.87 -14.23 23.20
C GLY A 62 18.47 -13.04 22.32
N TRP A 63 17.98 -13.30 21.10
CA TRP A 63 17.40 -12.25 20.28
C TRP A 63 16.08 -11.77 20.89
N ILE A 64 15.80 -10.47 20.75
CA ILE A 64 14.63 -9.82 21.32
C ILE A 64 13.65 -9.44 20.23
N THR A 65 12.39 -9.36 20.62
CA THR A 65 11.31 -8.87 19.77
C THR A 65 11.42 -7.34 19.66
N LYS A 66 11.26 -6.82 18.45
CA LYS A 66 11.21 -5.39 18.14
C LYS A 66 9.96 -5.11 17.32
N VAL A 67 9.26 -4.02 17.68
CA VAL A 67 8.16 -3.46 16.88
C VAL A 67 8.71 -2.32 16.04
N ILE A 68 8.53 -2.40 14.73
CA ILE A 68 8.92 -1.40 13.74
C ILE A 68 7.62 -0.75 13.25
N PRO A 69 7.27 0.44 13.75
CA PRO A 69 6.09 1.15 13.32
C PRO A 69 6.30 1.77 11.94
N TYR A 70 5.24 1.82 11.15
CA TYR A 70 5.18 2.57 9.89
C TYR A 70 4.21 3.74 10.04
N PHE A 71 4.29 4.69 9.11
CA PHE A 71 3.36 5.81 9.06
C PHE A 71 1.98 5.31 8.58
N GLY A 72 0.99 5.45 9.46
CA GLY A 72 -0.42 5.22 9.17
C GLY A 72 -1.11 6.46 8.65
N TYR A 73 -2.37 6.29 8.26
CA TYR A 73 -3.22 7.38 7.78
C TYR A 73 -4.68 7.12 8.12
N GLY A 74 -5.52 8.14 8.05
CA GLY A 74 -6.94 8.01 8.27
C GLY A 74 -7.71 9.29 8.01
N SER A 75 -9.00 9.24 8.30
CA SER A 75 -9.94 10.34 8.22
C SER A 75 -10.71 10.46 9.54
N GLN A 76 -11.78 11.25 9.56
CA GLN A 76 -12.66 11.33 10.73
C GLN A 76 -13.42 10.04 11.03
N THR A 77 -13.55 9.12 10.07
CA THR A 77 -14.32 7.89 10.26
C THR A 77 -13.46 6.72 10.72
N GLY A 78 -12.21 6.65 10.29
CA GLY A 78 -11.33 5.53 10.57
C GLY A 78 -9.85 5.86 10.39
N ILE A 79 -9.01 5.10 11.09
CA ILE A 79 -7.56 5.16 10.97
C ILE A 79 -6.99 3.79 10.63
N ARG A 80 -5.94 3.79 9.82
CA ARG A 80 -5.13 2.62 9.45
C ARG A 80 -3.76 2.74 10.11
N ILE A 81 -3.39 1.72 10.87
CA ILE A 81 -2.12 1.63 11.60
C ILE A 81 -1.34 0.46 11.02
N LEU A 82 -0.07 0.74 10.68
CA LEU A 82 0.82 -0.21 10.04
C LEU A 82 2.06 -0.40 10.90
N ALA A 83 2.46 -1.65 11.12
CA ALA A 83 3.70 -1.98 11.82
C ALA A 83 4.22 -3.35 11.40
N ARG A 84 5.46 -3.65 11.78
CA ARG A 84 6.05 -4.98 11.65
C ARG A 84 6.75 -5.40 12.93
N VAL A 85 6.55 -6.65 13.33
CA VAL A 85 7.17 -7.29 14.47
C VAL A 85 8.22 -8.27 13.99
N VAL A 86 9.44 -8.07 14.48
CA VAL A 86 10.61 -8.85 14.07
C VAL A 86 11.43 -9.25 15.29
N THR A 87 12.17 -10.34 15.16
CA THR A 87 13.18 -10.79 16.12
C THR A 87 14.55 -10.33 15.62
N ALA A 88 15.31 -9.64 16.48
CA ALA A 88 16.62 -9.07 16.15
C ALA A 88 17.61 -9.24 17.33
N PRO A 89 18.93 -9.25 17.08
CA PRO A 89 19.93 -9.38 18.14
C PRO A 89 19.83 -8.23 19.16
N PRO A 90 20.13 -8.47 20.46
CA PRO A 90 19.84 -7.56 21.58
C PRO A 90 20.72 -6.31 21.70
N LEU A 91 21.49 -5.96 20.67
CA LEU A 91 22.33 -4.77 20.67
C LEU A 91 21.44 -3.51 20.51
N GLY A 92 21.47 -2.59 21.48
CA GLY A 92 20.70 -1.34 21.42
C GLY A 92 20.21 -0.74 22.75
N ARG A 93 20.46 -1.36 23.92
CA ARG A 93 19.98 -0.82 25.22
C ARG A 93 20.84 0.30 25.81
N THR A 94 22.02 0.60 25.26
CA THR A 94 22.96 1.62 25.77
C THR A 94 23.10 2.81 24.82
N VAL A 95 23.40 4.02 25.35
CA VAL A 95 23.63 5.25 24.57
C VAL A 95 24.75 5.07 23.55
N LEU A 96 25.85 4.42 23.95
CA LEU A 96 26.95 4.05 23.05
C LEU A 96 26.50 3.06 21.96
N GLY A 97 25.55 2.18 22.29
CA GLY A 97 24.93 1.22 21.37
C GLY A 97 24.08 1.89 20.30
N ARG A 98 23.33 2.95 20.65
CA ARG A 98 22.54 3.77 19.71
C ARG A 98 23.39 4.66 18.82
N VAL A 99 24.41 5.30 19.38
CA VAL A 99 25.40 6.06 18.58
C VAL A 99 26.16 5.12 17.66
N ALA A 100 26.54 3.93 18.13
CA ALA A 100 27.07 2.88 17.27
C ALA A 100 26.01 2.32 16.30
N GLU A 101 24.71 2.35 16.58
CA GLU A 101 23.63 1.96 15.66
C GLU A 101 23.50 2.96 14.51
N ASP A 102 23.59 4.26 14.81
CA ASP A 102 23.63 5.35 13.83
C ASP A 102 24.94 5.34 13.00
N PHE A 103 26.07 5.01 13.63
CA PHE A 103 27.38 4.91 12.97
C PHE A 103 27.54 3.59 12.17
N LEU A 104 27.00 2.47 12.67
CA LEU A 104 27.02 1.15 12.03
C LEU A 104 25.86 0.94 11.04
N GLY A 105 24.88 1.87 11.00
CA GLY A 105 23.88 1.98 9.94
C GLY A 105 24.48 2.20 8.55
N GLN A 106 25.77 2.56 8.48
CA GLN A 106 26.56 2.63 7.24
C GLN A 106 26.93 1.26 6.65
N ARG A 107 26.71 0.14 7.35
CA ARG A 107 26.85 -1.22 6.80
C ARG A 107 25.50 -1.91 6.81
N GLY A 108 24.75 -1.68 5.72
CA GLY A 108 23.36 -2.06 5.48
C GLY A 108 23.02 -3.56 5.51
N TRP A 109 23.71 -4.40 6.29
CA TRP A 109 23.43 -5.83 6.46
C TRP A 109 22.48 -6.12 7.63
N ARG A 110 22.35 -5.20 8.60
CA ARG A 110 21.60 -5.46 9.84
C ARG A 110 20.08 -5.39 9.66
N ASN A 111 19.58 -4.56 8.76
CA ASN A 111 18.16 -4.55 8.38
C ASN A 111 17.74 -5.86 7.67
N PHE A 112 18.69 -6.65 7.19
CA PHE A 112 18.45 -7.97 6.58
C PHE A 112 18.57 -9.14 7.56
N LEU A 113 19.04 -8.92 8.79
CA LEU A 113 19.11 -9.92 9.85
C LEU A 113 17.86 -9.94 10.73
N GLN A 114 16.74 -9.41 10.25
CA GLN A 114 15.47 -9.42 10.98
C GLN A 114 14.66 -10.65 10.58
N VAL A 115 14.35 -11.51 11.55
CA VAL A 115 13.47 -12.65 11.33
C VAL A 115 12.05 -12.22 11.67
N PRO A 116 11.04 -12.46 10.81
CA PRO A 116 9.64 -12.22 11.17
C PRO A 116 9.28 -12.87 12.50
N ALA A 117 8.42 -12.24 13.30
CA ALA A 117 7.87 -12.80 14.53
C ALA A 117 6.36 -13.06 14.37
N PRO A 118 5.97 -14.19 13.72
CA PRO A 118 4.56 -14.50 13.46
C PRO A 118 3.76 -14.68 14.75
N GLY A 119 2.54 -14.14 14.77
CA GLY A 119 1.63 -14.27 15.91
C GLY A 119 2.08 -13.52 17.16
N ALA A 120 3.13 -12.70 17.08
CA ALA A 120 3.57 -11.88 18.20
C ALA A 120 2.46 -10.90 18.61
N GLU A 121 2.16 -10.87 19.91
CA GLU A 121 1.17 -9.97 20.48
C GLU A 121 1.75 -8.56 20.68
N VAL A 122 1.03 -7.55 20.20
CA VAL A 122 1.36 -6.13 20.37
C VAL A 122 0.14 -5.41 20.92
N SER A 123 0.33 -4.65 21.99
CA SER A 123 -0.70 -3.80 22.58
C SER A 123 -0.65 -2.40 21.97
N LEU A 124 -1.74 -1.97 21.34
CA LEU A 124 -1.96 -0.58 20.94
C LEU A 124 -2.64 0.18 22.08
N ILE A 125 -2.13 1.36 22.42
CA ILE A 125 -2.82 2.31 23.29
C ILE A 125 -3.46 3.39 22.41
N LEU A 126 -4.79 3.42 22.39
CA LEU A 126 -5.58 4.34 21.59
C LEU A 126 -6.70 4.92 22.46
N ALA A 127 -6.77 6.26 22.55
CA ALA A 127 -7.73 6.97 23.40
C ALA A 127 -7.75 6.49 24.87
N GLY A 128 -6.62 6.04 25.40
CA GLY A 128 -6.49 5.52 26.77
C GLY A 128 -6.87 4.04 26.93
N GLU A 129 -7.44 3.42 25.90
CA GLU A 129 -7.76 2.00 25.88
C GLU A 129 -6.60 1.16 25.32
N ARG A 130 -6.39 -0.02 25.90
CA ARG A 130 -5.39 -0.98 25.43
C ARG A 130 -6.07 -2.06 24.58
N MET A 131 -5.63 -2.18 23.33
CA MET A 131 -6.11 -3.18 22.38
C MET A 131 -4.99 -4.19 22.07
N ALA A 132 -5.26 -5.48 22.21
CA ALA A 132 -4.32 -6.53 21.83
C ALA A 132 -4.41 -6.83 20.32
N LEU A 133 -3.26 -6.79 19.65
CA LEU A 133 -3.08 -7.04 18.21
C LEU A 133 -2.15 -8.22 18.03
N HIS A 134 -2.31 -8.96 16.94
CA HIS A 134 -1.43 -10.07 16.60
C HIS A 134 -0.80 -9.84 15.24
N ALA A 135 0.51 -10.01 15.17
CA ALA A 135 1.22 -9.97 13.90
C ALA A 135 0.83 -11.16 13.01
N ASP A 136 0.72 -10.92 11.70
CA ASP A 136 0.42 -11.97 10.72
C ASP A 136 1.59 -12.96 10.56
N ARG A 137 1.45 -13.91 9.62
CA ARG A 137 2.48 -14.92 9.34
C ARG A 137 3.85 -14.36 8.91
N ASN A 138 3.89 -13.11 8.45
CA ASN A 138 5.08 -12.41 7.97
C ASN A 138 5.55 -11.34 8.96
N GLY A 139 4.91 -11.27 10.13
CA GLY A 139 5.20 -10.33 11.19
C GLY A 139 4.56 -8.96 10.98
N TYR A 140 3.62 -8.76 10.05
CA TYR A 140 2.98 -7.46 9.84
C TYR A 140 1.73 -7.28 10.69
N ILE A 141 1.47 -6.02 11.05
CA ILE A 141 0.23 -5.56 11.65
C ILE A 141 -0.33 -4.52 10.67
N ASP A 142 -1.54 -4.78 10.16
CA ASP A 142 -2.33 -3.84 9.38
C ASP A 142 -3.71 -3.76 10.01
N LEU A 143 -3.89 -2.74 10.84
CA LEU A 143 -5.10 -2.55 11.65
C LEU A 143 -5.89 -1.37 11.09
N ARG A 144 -7.17 -1.60 10.82
CA ARG A 144 -8.16 -0.56 10.54
C ARG A 144 -9.16 -0.50 11.69
N VAL A 145 -9.29 0.67 12.31
CA VAL A 145 -10.22 0.93 13.42
C VAL A 145 -10.95 2.24 13.21
N ALA A 146 -12.11 2.39 13.85
CA ALA A 146 -12.80 3.68 13.89
C ALA A 146 -11.89 4.74 14.51
N ASN A 147 -11.96 5.97 14.00
CA ASN A 147 -11.22 7.08 14.60
C ASN A 147 -11.90 7.44 15.93
N PRO A 148 -11.21 7.34 17.09
CA PRO A 148 -11.80 7.61 18.40
C PRO A 148 -12.00 9.12 18.69
N GLY A 149 -11.92 9.99 17.67
CA GLY A 149 -11.98 11.45 17.82
C GLY A 149 -10.63 12.14 17.75
N LEU A 150 -9.62 11.53 17.11
CA LEU A 150 -8.37 12.22 16.76
C LEU A 150 -8.69 13.36 15.77
N ALA A 151 -8.29 14.58 16.13
CA ALA A 151 -8.41 15.76 15.29
C ALA A 151 -7.56 15.63 14.00
N PRO A 152 -7.81 16.43 12.94
CA PRO A 152 -6.92 16.47 11.78
C PRO A 152 -5.46 16.79 12.16
N GLY A 153 -4.51 16.13 11.51
CA GLY A 153 -3.06 16.28 11.74
C GLY A 153 -2.34 14.98 12.10
N TRP A 154 -1.07 15.13 12.48
CA TRP A 154 -0.21 14.00 12.86
C TRP A 154 -0.38 13.63 14.34
N HIS A 155 -0.62 12.36 14.60
CA HIS A 155 -0.73 11.78 15.96
C HIS A 155 0.31 10.71 16.19
N GLU A 156 0.81 10.60 17.43
CA GLU A 156 1.66 9.49 17.86
C GLU A 156 0.85 8.49 18.67
N LEU A 157 0.84 7.23 18.22
CA LEU A 157 0.22 6.11 18.90
C LEU A 157 1.29 5.19 19.46
N ARG A 158 1.07 4.69 20.68
CA ARG A 158 2.02 3.82 21.35
C ARG A 158 1.70 2.36 21.07
N LEU A 159 2.71 1.61 20.62
CA LEU A 159 2.69 0.17 20.41
C LEU A 159 3.65 -0.47 21.42
N ASP A 160 3.12 -1.26 22.34
CA ASP A 160 3.90 -2.05 23.29
C ASP A 160 3.95 -3.49 22.82
N GLY A 161 5.14 -4.00 22.50
CA GLY A 161 5.35 -5.39 22.09
C GLY A 161 5.92 -6.26 23.20
N PRO A 162 6.25 -7.53 22.88
CA PRO A 162 6.90 -8.45 23.80
C PRO A 162 8.27 -7.93 24.25
N ASP A 163 8.85 -8.52 25.29
CA ASP A 163 10.19 -8.14 25.81
C ASP A 163 10.31 -6.69 26.31
N SER A 164 9.18 -6.08 26.70
CA SER A 164 9.09 -4.66 27.08
C SER A 164 9.56 -3.69 26.00
N CYS A 165 9.47 -4.08 24.72
CA CYS A 165 9.73 -3.15 23.63
C CYS A 165 8.52 -2.20 23.46
N SER A 166 8.80 -0.92 23.23
CA SER A 166 7.76 0.08 22.98
C SER A 166 8.19 0.94 21.79
N ALA A 167 7.25 1.20 20.89
CA ALA A 167 7.46 1.97 19.69
C ALA A 167 6.34 2.99 19.49
N ARG A 168 6.62 4.07 18.76
CA ARG A 168 5.65 5.12 18.43
C ARG A 168 5.31 5.07 16.95
N ALA A 169 4.06 4.74 16.63
CA ALA A 169 3.51 4.84 15.28
C ALA A 169 2.96 6.24 15.05
N ARG A 170 3.25 6.82 13.88
CA ARG A 170 2.69 8.12 13.48
C ARG A 170 1.52 7.91 12.54
N VAL A 171 0.40 8.56 12.79
CA VAL A 171 -0.80 8.48 11.95
C VAL A 171 -1.20 9.88 11.49
N LEU A 172 -1.37 10.05 10.19
CA LEU A 172 -1.93 11.28 9.61
C LEU A 172 -3.46 11.17 9.53
N VAL A 173 -4.18 12.00 10.27
CA VAL A 173 -5.64 12.15 10.12
C VAL A 173 -5.89 13.32 9.18
N VAL A 174 -6.52 13.04 8.04
CA VAL A 174 -6.85 14.05 7.03
C VAL A 174 -8.16 14.75 7.39
N ALA A 175 -8.21 16.07 7.20
CA ALA A 175 -9.40 16.88 7.43
C ALA A 175 -10.52 16.51 6.43
N PRO A 176 -11.80 16.51 6.84
CA PRO A 176 -12.91 16.14 5.95
C PRO A 176 -13.14 17.15 4.82
N GLU A 177 -12.77 18.42 5.02
CA GLU A 177 -12.81 19.48 4.02
C GLU A 177 -11.65 19.41 3.01
N GLU A 178 -10.65 18.56 3.23
CA GLU A 178 -9.55 18.39 2.30
C GLU A 178 -10.01 17.72 1.01
N THR A 179 -9.71 18.35 -0.12
CA THR A 179 -10.12 17.87 -1.45
C THR A 179 -8.93 17.64 -2.39
N PHE A 180 -7.73 18.00 -1.95
CA PHE A 180 -6.49 17.82 -2.70
C PHE A 180 -5.59 16.81 -2.00
N GLY A 181 -4.86 16.02 -2.79
CA GLY A 181 -3.89 15.06 -2.28
C GLY A 181 -2.92 14.63 -3.36
N ILE A 182 -1.75 14.14 -2.95
CA ILE A 182 -0.72 13.64 -3.86
C ILE A 182 -0.50 12.16 -3.59
N ILE A 183 -0.62 11.33 -4.63
CA ILE A 183 -0.11 9.95 -4.61
C ILE A 183 1.13 9.91 -5.49
N SER A 184 2.25 9.46 -4.93
CA SER A 184 3.53 9.42 -5.62
C SER A 184 4.07 8.00 -5.68
N ASP A 185 4.48 7.56 -6.86
CA ASP A 185 5.45 6.47 -6.94
C ASP A 185 6.80 6.91 -6.35
N VAL A 186 7.64 5.94 -5.97
CA VAL A 186 8.97 6.20 -5.41
C VAL A 186 10.06 5.82 -6.40
N ASP A 187 9.99 4.59 -6.91
CA ASP A 187 11.03 4.02 -7.77
C ASP A 187 10.99 4.72 -9.13
N ASP A 188 12.13 5.20 -9.62
CA ASP A 188 12.24 5.97 -10.87
C ASP A 188 11.39 7.26 -10.96
N THR A 189 10.69 7.63 -9.89
CA THR A 189 9.93 8.88 -9.77
C THR A 189 10.57 9.85 -8.76
N VAL A 190 10.83 9.38 -7.55
CA VAL A 190 11.51 10.14 -6.48
C VAL A 190 12.99 9.79 -6.45
N ILE A 191 13.31 8.51 -6.65
CA ILE A 191 14.67 7.97 -6.66
C ILE A 191 14.99 7.50 -8.08
N ALA A 192 15.99 8.10 -8.72
CA ALA A 192 16.53 7.55 -9.96
C ALA A 192 17.25 6.22 -9.65
N THR A 193 16.67 5.10 -10.07
CA THR A 193 17.18 3.77 -9.77
C THR A 193 17.87 3.20 -11.00
N PHE A 194 19.21 3.29 -11.04
CA PHE A 194 20.01 2.76 -12.15
C PHE A 194 20.23 1.24 -12.06
N LEU A 195 19.17 0.43 -11.90
CA LEU A 195 19.31 -1.01 -11.71
C LEU A 195 18.48 -1.86 -12.68
N PRO A 196 19.13 -2.76 -13.46
CA PRO A 196 18.46 -3.82 -14.19
C PRO A 196 17.61 -4.70 -13.27
N ARG A 197 16.36 -4.98 -13.66
CA ARG A 197 15.42 -5.84 -12.90
C ARG A 197 16.02 -7.18 -12.47
N SER A 198 16.94 -7.74 -13.24
CA SER A 198 17.62 -9.03 -12.98
C SER A 198 18.54 -9.03 -11.75
N LEU A 199 18.92 -7.87 -11.22
CA LEU A 199 19.82 -7.75 -10.06
C LEU A 199 19.09 -7.37 -8.76
N ILE A 200 17.76 -7.27 -8.75
CA ILE A 200 16.97 -7.01 -7.54
C ILE A 200 17.12 -8.17 -6.53
N ALA A 201 17.33 -9.40 -6.98
CA ALA A 201 17.64 -10.54 -6.09
C ALA A 201 19.06 -10.49 -5.51
N ALA A 202 20.02 -9.91 -6.26
CA ALA A 202 21.40 -9.68 -5.81
C ALA A 202 21.55 -8.40 -4.96
N TRP A 203 20.49 -7.58 -4.86
CA TRP A 203 20.45 -6.34 -4.08
C TRP A 203 20.74 -6.55 -2.59
N ASN A 204 20.47 -7.75 -2.07
CA ASN A 204 20.87 -8.16 -0.70
C ASN A 204 22.39 -8.02 -0.45
N SER A 205 23.21 -7.88 -1.50
CA SER A 205 24.68 -7.82 -1.41
C SER A 205 25.30 -6.45 -1.69
N PHE A 206 24.61 -5.49 -2.33
CA PHE A 206 25.20 -4.20 -2.75
C PHE A 206 25.02 -3.09 -1.70
N VAL A 207 25.49 -3.41 -0.50
CA VAL A 207 26.10 -2.40 0.37
C VAL A 207 27.32 -1.87 -0.37
N ARG A 208 27.45 -0.54 -0.42
CA ARG A 208 28.39 0.28 -1.25
C ARG A 208 27.72 0.64 -2.58
N THR A 209 26.83 1.63 -2.67
CA THR A 209 27.14 3.04 -2.41
C THR A 209 25.83 3.80 -2.26
N GLU A 210 25.60 4.51 -1.14
CA GLU A 210 24.49 5.49 -1.02
C GLU A 210 24.57 6.58 -2.12
N GLN A 211 25.69 6.70 -2.84
CA GLN A 211 25.94 7.65 -3.93
C GLN A 211 25.32 7.25 -5.30
N ALA A 212 24.82 6.02 -5.47
CA ALA A 212 24.24 5.57 -6.74
C ALA A 212 22.73 5.88 -6.89
N ARG A 213 22.07 6.36 -5.82
CA ARG A 213 20.64 6.67 -5.81
C ARG A 213 20.46 8.18 -5.69
N GLN A 214 20.23 8.82 -6.82
CA GLN A 214 20.07 10.27 -6.89
C GLN A 214 18.59 10.63 -6.76
N SER A 215 18.30 11.66 -5.98
CA SER A 215 16.98 12.30 -6.00
C SER A 215 16.73 12.84 -7.39
N VAL A 216 15.54 12.62 -7.92
CA VAL A 216 15.15 13.24 -9.20
C VAL A 216 15.11 14.75 -9.02
N PRO A 217 15.76 15.53 -9.91
CA PRO A 217 15.77 16.98 -9.82
C PRO A 217 14.36 17.58 -9.76
N GLY A 218 14.18 18.63 -8.98
CA GLY A 218 12.93 19.41 -8.93
C GLY A 218 11.71 18.74 -8.30
N MET A 219 11.68 17.42 -8.12
CA MET A 219 10.48 16.69 -7.67
C MET A 219 10.03 17.08 -6.26
N ALA A 220 10.96 17.14 -5.30
CA ALA A 220 10.64 17.61 -3.95
C ALA A 220 10.10 19.06 -3.95
N ARG A 221 10.70 19.95 -4.76
CA ARG A 221 10.23 21.33 -4.90
C ARG A 221 8.84 21.40 -5.53
N MET A 222 8.57 20.58 -6.54
CA MET A 222 7.23 20.47 -7.14
C MET A 222 6.20 20.12 -6.07
N TYR A 223 6.47 19.12 -5.22
CA TYR A 223 5.53 18.69 -4.19
C TYR A 223 5.32 19.78 -3.15
N GLN A 224 6.40 20.40 -2.68
CA GLN A 224 6.33 21.53 -1.73
C GLN A 224 5.52 22.70 -2.29
N ARG A 225 5.66 23.03 -3.58
CA ARG A 225 4.89 24.11 -4.21
C ARG A 225 3.42 23.77 -4.33
N LEU A 226 3.07 22.55 -4.74
CA LEU A 226 1.67 22.09 -4.78
C LEU A 226 1.04 22.12 -3.38
N LEU A 227 1.78 21.71 -2.35
CA LEU A 227 1.31 21.74 -0.96
C LEU A 227 1.29 23.15 -0.36
N ALA A 228 2.00 24.12 -0.90
CA ALA A 228 1.92 25.50 -0.42
C ALA A 228 0.51 26.09 -0.64
N GLU A 229 -0.18 25.63 -1.70
CA GLU A 229 -1.58 25.97 -2.00
C GLU A 229 -2.57 25.08 -1.22
N HIS A 230 -2.12 23.89 -0.76
CA HIS A 230 -2.92 22.91 -0.01
C HIS A 230 -2.16 22.37 1.22
N PRO A 231 -1.96 23.16 2.29
CA PRO A 231 -1.05 22.78 3.39
C PRO A 231 -1.48 21.55 4.19
N SER A 232 -2.78 21.24 4.21
CA SER A 232 -3.36 20.08 4.90
C SER A 232 -3.45 18.82 4.03
N ALA A 233 -3.10 18.92 2.74
CA ALA A 233 -3.26 17.83 1.81
C ALA A 233 -2.33 16.65 2.13
N PRO A 234 -2.85 15.40 2.12
CA PRO A 234 -2.02 14.23 2.32
C PRO A 234 -1.11 14.01 1.12
N VAL A 235 0.13 13.60 1.42
CA VAL A 235 1.02 12.96 0.44
C VAL A 235 1.18 11.51 0.84
N VAL A 236 0.85 10.59 -0.07
CA VAL A 236 1.02 9.15 0.12
C VAL A 236 1.97 8.61 -0.93
N TYR A 237 2.99 7.88 -0.48
CA TYR A 237 3.95 7.23 -1.35
C TYR A 237 3.57 5.77 -1.54
N VAL A 238 3.53 5.29 -2.77
CA VAL A 238 3.24 3.88 -3.10
C VAL A 238 4.45 3.34 -3.85
N SER A 239 4.95 2.17 -3.49
CA SER A 239 6.12 1.59 -4.15
C SER A 239 6.05 0.07 -4.21
N THR A 240 6.70 -0.49 -5.23
CA THR A 240 6.89 -1.96 -5.36
C THR A 240 8.07 -2.47 -4.52
N GLY A 241 8.85 -1.54 -3.93
CA GLY A 241 9.90 -1.82 -2.98
C GLY A 241 9.41 -2.58 -1.75
N ALA A 242 10.28 -3.41 -1.20
CA ALA A 242 10.00 -4.22 -0.04
C ALA A 242 9.93 -3.38 1.24
N TRP A 243 9.09 -3.77 2.22
CA TRP A 243 9.00 -3.08 3.52
C TRP A 243 10.32 -2.95 4.29
N ASN A 244 11.29 -3.84 4.07
CA ASN A 244 12.63 -3.71 4.66
C ASN A 244 13.38 -2.43 4.19
N THR A 245 12.94 -1.82 3.08
CA THR A 245 13.46 -0.53 2.57
C THR A 245 12.87 0.68 3.30
N TYR A 246 11.80 0.51 4.10
CA TYR A 246 11.11 1.62 4.77
C TYR A 246 12.04 2.55 5.57
N PRO A 247 12.98 2.06 6.43
CA PRO A 247 13.88 2.95 7.17
C PRO A 247 14.84 3.75 6.27
N PHE A 248 15.18 3.18 5.11
CA PHE A 248 15.98 3.88 4.11
C PHE A 248 15.15 4.95 3.40
N LEU A 249 13.96 4.60 2.91
CA LEU A 249 13.09 5.50 2.16
C LEU A 249 12.67 6.71 3.01
N THR A 250 12.27 6.50 4.26
CA THR A 250 11.90 7.61 5.17
C THR A 250 13.06 8.58 5.40
N ARG A 251 14.28 8.08 5.66
CA ARG A 251 15.50 8.91 5.77
C ARG A 251 15.81 9.64 4.47
N PHE A 252 15.66 8.97 3.33
CA PHE A 252 15.92 9.55 2.02
C PHE A 252 14.95 10.70 1.72
N LEU A 253 13.64 10.46 1.87
CA LEU A 253 12.60 11.47 1.64
C LEU A 253 12.84 12.70 2.53
N ALA A 254 13.08 12.50 3.83
CA ALA A 254 13.37 13.58 4.76
C ALA A 254 14.64 14.36 4.38
N ARG A 255 15.74 13.66 4.03
CA ARG A 255 17.01 14.29 3.62
C ARG A 255 16.87 15.16 2.37
N HIS A 256 16.03 14.74 1.42
CA HIS A 256 15.84 15.44 0.15
C HIS A 256 14.66 16.42 0.18
N GLY A 257 14.05 16.66 1.36
CA GLY A 257 12.99 17.65 1.53
C GLY A 257 11.64 17.23 0.98
N TYR A 258 11.41 15.95 0.75
CA TYR A 258 10.07 15.48 0.39
C TYR A 258 9.11 15.63 1.57
N PRO A 259 7.82 15.96 1.31
CA PRO A 259 6.80 16.00 2.35
C PRO A 259 6.73 14.68 3.14
N THR A 260 6.49 14.77 4.44
CA THR A 260 6.29 13.57 5.26
C THR A 260 4.95 12.94 4.90
N GLY A 261 4.94 11.64 4.62
CA GLY A 261 3.74 10.94 4.20
C GLY A 261 3.81 9.42 4.43
N PRO A 262 2.67 8.73 4.55
CA PRO A 262 2.60 7.28 4.58
C PRO A 262 3.32 6.64 3.37
N LEU A 263 3.98 5.50 3.59
CA LEU A 263 4.61 4.70 2.54
C LEU A 263 3.90 3.34 2.47
N LEU A 264 3.24 3.06 1.35
CA LEU A 264 2.55 1.81 1.07
C LEU A 264 3.46 0.92 0.22
N LEU A 265 4.24 0.08 0.89
CA LEU A 265 5.24 -0.79 0.30
C LEU A 265 4.70 -2.21 0.09
N THR A 266 5.41 -3.01 -0.71
CA THR A 266 5.00 -4.38 -1.05
C THR A 266 5.63 -5.40 -0.10
N ASP A 267 4.88 -6.44 0.29
CA ASP A 267 5.47 -7.62 0.91
C ASP A 267 6.10 -8.53 -0.14
N TRP A 268 7.40 -8.77 0.01
CA TRP A 268 8.09 -9.82 -0.75
C TRP A 268 8.02 -11.12 0.03
N GLY A 269 7.34 -12.12 -0.54
CA GLY A 269 7.21 -13.46 0.04
C GLY A 269 6.09 -14.27 -0.61
N PRO A 270 6.12 -15.61 -0.50
CA PRO A 270 5.04 -16.50 -0.91
C PRO A 270 3.67 -16.04 -0.37
N THR A 271 2.70 -15.92 -1.27
CA THR A 271 1.29 -15.69 -0.92
C THR A 271 0.52 -17.01 -0.96
N ASN A 272 -0.75 -16.97 -0.55
CA ASN A 272 -1.63 -18.13 -0.70
C ASN A 272 -1.84 -18.52 -2.19
N THR A 273 -1.51 -17.62 -3.13
CA THR A 273 -1.78 -17.75 -4.56
C THR A 273 -0.53 -17.82 -5.45
N GLY A 274 0.69 -17.66 -4.92
CA GLY A 274 1.92 -17.74 -5.73
C GLY A 274 3.22 -17.43 -4.98
N TRP A 275 4.36 -17.72 -5.63
CA TRP A 275 5.71 -17.54 -5.08
C TRP A 275 6.15 -16.06 -4.97
N PHE A 276 5.48 -15.14 -5.66
CA PHE A 276 5.78 -13.70 -5.65
C PHE A 276 4.49 -12.88 -5.57
N ARG A 277 4.50 -11.76 -4.83
CA ARG A 277 3.49 -10.70 -5.00
C ARG A 277 3.77 -9.92 -6.27
N SER A 278 2.73 -9.58 -7.01
CA SER A 278 2.85 -8.79 -8.21
C SER A 278 2.79 -7.28 -7.86
N GLY A 279 3.85 -6.55 -8.21
CA GLY A 279 3.99 -5.13 -7.92
C GLY A 279 2.87 -4.25 -8.51
N PRO A 280 2.43 -4.47 -9.77
CA PRO A 280 1.30 -3.75 -10.35
C PRO A 280 -0.01 -3.94 -9.58
N GLU A 281 -0.31 -5.16 -9.15
CA GLU A 281 -1.50 -5.48 -8.35
C GLU A 281 -1.46 -4.81 -6.98
N HIS A 282 -0.28 -4.71 -6.35
CA HIS A 282 -0.10 -3.94 -5.12
C HIS A 282 -0.41 -2.45 -5.34
N LYS A 283 0.20 -1.83 -6.36
CA LYS A 283 -0.05 -0.42 -6.69
C LYS A 283 -1.54 -0.19 -7.00
N ARG A 284 -2.16 -1.06 -7.81
CA ARG A 284 -3.60 -1.03 -8.13
C ARG A 284 -4.47 -1.09 -6.87
N ALA A 285 -4.18 -2.01 -5.95
CA ALA A 285 -4.93 -2.15 -4.71
C ALA A 285 -4.77 -0.91 -3.83
N ALA A 286 -3.55 -0.41 -3.65
CA ALA A 286 -3.27 0.79 -2.87
C ALA A 286 -4.00 2.02 -3.42
N LEU A 287 -3.97 2.25 -4.74
CA LEU A 287 -4.69 3.35 -5.40
C LEU A 287 -6.21 3.28 -5.15
N ARG A 288 -6.82 2.10 -5.33
CA ARG A 288 -8.26 1.90 -5.11
C ARG A 288 -8.65 2.03 -3.64
N GLU A 289 -7.79 1.61 -2.72
CA GLU A 289 -7.97 1.79 -1.28
C GLU A 289 -7.92 3.26 -0.90
N LEU A 290 -6.91 4.01 -1.35
CA LEU A 290 -6.79 5.43 -1.06
C LEU A 290 -7.99 6.23 -1.59
N ALA A 291 -8.43 5.96 -2.82
CA ALA A 291 -9.63 6.59 -3.36
C ALA A 291 -10.92 6.18 -2.63
N ARG A 292 -10.93 5.05 -1.90
CA ARG A 292 -12.08 4.63 -1.06
C ARG A 292 -12.01 5.27 0.32
N ASP A 293 -10.81 5.27 0.92
CA ASP A 293 -10.54 5.82 2.25
C ASP A 293 -10.75 7.34 2.27
N PHE A 294 -10.53 8.02 1.13
CA PHE A 294 -10.67 9.46 0.96
C PHE A 294 -11.56 9.80 -0.24
N PRO A 295 -12.90 9.66 -0.11
CA PRO A 295 -13.81 9.83 -1.23
C PRO A 295 -13.93 11.27 -1.75
N HIS A 296 -13.55 12.27 -0.95
CA HIS A 296 -13.62 13.69 -1.33
C HIS A 296 -12.31 14.23 -1.91
N ILE A 297 -11.22 13.45 -1.81
CA ILE A 297 -9.92 13.86 -2.33
C ILE A 297 -9.81 13.51 -3.80
N ARG A 298 -9.39 14.52 -4.57
CA ARG A 298 -9.02 14.39 -5.98
C ARG A 298 -7.51 14.40 -6.09
N TRP A 299 -6.96 13.27 -6.49
CA TRP A 299 -5.53 12.99 -6.39
C TRP A 299 -4.77 13.53 -7.58
N VAL A 300 -3.64 14.18 -7.31
CA VAL A 300 -2.56 14.32 -8.28
C VAL A 300 -1.72 13.05 -8.21
N LEU A 301 -1.69 12.29 -9.30
CA LEU A 301 -0.95 11.04 -9.40
C LEU A 301 0.40 11.32 -10.05
N VAL A 302 1.50 11.00 -9.36
CA VAL A 302 2.86 11.27 -9.83
C VAL A 302 3.63 9.97 -9.95
N GLY A 303 4.09 9.63 -11.15
CA GLY A 303 4.79 8.38 -11.42
C GLY A 303 5.75 8.49 -12.60
N ASP A 304 6.18 7.36 -13.15
CA ASP A 304 7.10 7.29 -14.30
C ASP A 304 6.53 6.53 -15.50
N ASP A 305 7.08 6.77 -16.70
CA ASP A 305 6.70 6.07 -17.92
C ASP A 305 7.40 4.71 -18.12
N GLY A 306 8.29 4.36 -17.19
CA GLY A 306 8.98 3.10 -17.16
C GLY A 306 8.18 1.98 -16.50
N GLN A 307 7.42 2.23 -15.44
CA GLN A 307 6.66 1.17 -14.77
C GLN A 307 5.23 1.04 -15.33
N HIS A 308 4.31 0.54 -14.52
CA HIS A 308 2.90 0.40 -14.91
C HIS A 308 2.07 1.63 -14.50
N ASP A 309 2.72 2.71 -14.05
CA ASP A 309 2.04 3.85 -13.45
C ASP A 309 1.07 4.51 -14.41
N VAL A 310 1.48 4.72 -15.66
CA VAL A 310 0.62 5.29 -16.70
C VAL A 310 -0.67 4.47 -16.89
N ASP A 311 -0.55 3.14 -16.98
CA ASP A 311 -1.70 2.24 -17.15
C ASP A 311 -2.59 2.23 -15.88
N LEU A 312 -1.96 2.16 -14.70
CA LEU A 312 -2.65 2.07 -13.41
C LEU A 312 -3.39 3.36 -13.03
N TYR A 313 -2.79 4.52 -13.32
CA TYR A 313 -3.39 5.82 -13.05
C TYR A 313 -4.59 6.08 -13.95
N THR A 314 -4.52 5.60 -15.18
CA THR A 314 -5.65 5.69 -16.11
C THR A 314 -6.76 4.75 -15.73
N GLU A 315 -6.43 3.51 -15.38
CA GLU A 315 -7.42 2.57 -14.88
C GLU A 315 -8.19 3.15 -13.67
N LEU A 316 -7.49 3.92 -12.81
CA LEU A 316 -8.12 4.64 -11.72
C LEU A 316 -9.00 5.81 -12.20
N ASP A 317 -8.53 6.64 -13.12
CA ASP A 317 -9.27 7.79 -13.67
C ASP A 317 -10.56 7.34 -14.39
N GLU A 318 -10.45 6.34 -15.27
CA GLU A 318 -11.59 5.75 -16.00
C GLU A 318 -12.55 5.02 -15.05
N GLY A 319 -12.01 4.26 -14.08
CA GLY A 319 -12.80 3.48 -13.14
C GLY A 319 -13.45 4.31 -12.03
N ARG A 320 -12.94 5.52 -11.76
CA ARG A 320 -13.43 6.45 -10.74
C ARG A 320 -13.32 7.91 -11.22
N PRO A 321 -14.15 8.32 -12.19
CA PRO A 321 -14.14 9.69 -12.68
C PRO A 321 -14.32 10.69 -11.54
N GLY A 322 -13.55 11.78 -11.57
CA GLY A 322 -13.58 12.81 -10.53
C GLY A 322 -12.72 12.55 -9.31
N HIS A 323 -12.08 11.38 -9.16
CA HIS A 323 -11.09 11.13 -8.09
C HIS A 323 -9.64 11.44 -8.50
N VAL A 324 -9.39 11.71 -9.78
CA VAL A 324 -8.06 12.07 -10.30
C VAL A 324 -8.12 13.51 -10.79
N ARG A 325 -7.27 14.37 -10.23
CA ARG A 325 -7.20 15.79 -10.60
C ARG A 325 -6.23 16.05 -11.75
N ALA A 326 -5.13 15.32 -11.76
CA ALA A 326 -4.13 15.36 -12.82
C ALA A 326 -3.20 14.16 -12.70
N ILE A 327 -2.58 13.78 -13.82
CA ILE A 327 -1.56 12.74 -13.88
C ILE A 327 -0.24 13.37 -14.34
N ALA A 328 0.82 13.28 -13.54
CA ALA A 328 2.14 13.78 -13.84
C ALA A 328 3.12 12.62 -13.99
N ILE A 329 3.64 12.43 -15.21
CA ILE A 329 4.52 11.31 -15.56
C ILE A 329 5.93 11.81 -15.84
N ARG A 330 6.90 11.30 -15.08
CA ARG A 330 8.31 11.48 -15.37
C ARG A 330 8.69 10.65 -16.59
N GLU A 331 9.29 11.29 -17.59
CA GLU A 331 9.81 10.63 -18.79
C GLU A 331 11.25 10.18 -18.55
N LEU A 332 11.45 8.86 -18.58
CA LEU A 332 12.78 8.26 -18.50
C LEU A 332 13.47 8.38 -19.87
N SER A 333 14.77 8.71 -19.87
CA SER A 333 15.58 8.64 -21.08
C SER A 333 15.64 7.21 -21.63
N PRO A 334 15.92 6.99 -22.93
CA PRO A 334 16.04 5.65 -23.49
C PRO A 334 17.00 4.73 -22.72
N ALA A 335 18.12 5.28 -22.24
CA ALA A 335 19.08 4.55 -21.40
C ALA A 335 18.45 4.11 -20.06
N GLN A 336 17.65 4.98 -19.42
CA GLN A 336 16.94 4.67 -18.19
C GLN A 336 15.80 3.66 -18.43
N GLN A 337 15.06 3.78 -19.53
CA GLN A 337 14.02 2.81 -19.90
C GLN A 337 14.61 1.42 -20.14
N VAL A 338 15.74 1.33 -20.83
CA VAL A 338 16.44 0.05 -21.03
C VAL A 338 16.94 -0.52 -19.70
N LEU A 339 17.44 0.31 -18.79
CA LEU A 339 17.86 -0.15 -17.47
C LEU A 339 16.67 -0.62 -16.63
N ALA A 340 15.55 0.09 -16.66
CA ALA A 340 14.40 -0.24 -15.84
C ALA A 340 13.55 -1.40 -16.42
N HIS A 341 13.59 -1.68 -17.74
CA HIS A 341 12.71 -2.68 -18.40
C HIS A 341 13.40 -3.70 -19.30
N GLY A 342 14.67 -3.51 -19.64
CA GLY A 342 15.34 -4.26 -20.71
C GLY A 342 14.92 -3.77 -22.11
N ALA A 343 15.79 -4.00 -23.10
CA ALA A 343 15.65 -3.41 -24.44
C ALA A 343 14.36 -3.82 -25.20
N ALA A 344 13.84 -5.03 -24.97
CA ALA A 344 12.67 -5.54 -25.68
C ALA A 344 11.37 -4.84 -25.28
N THR A 345 11.20 -4.55 -23.98
CA THR A 345 9.97 -3.93 -23.44
C THR A 345 9.92 -2.43 -23.70
N ALA A 346 11.09 -1.77 -23.80
CA ALA A 346 11.20 -0.36 -24.15
C ALA A 346 10.66 -0.07 -25.58
N LEU A 347 10.93 -0.96 -26.55
CA LEU A 347 10.47 -0.82 -27.94
C LEU A 347 8.94 -0.96 -28.09
N GLU A 348 8.36 -1.90 -27.34
CA GLU A 348 6.92 -2.19 -27.39
C GLU A 348 6.07 -1.03 -26.84
N ARG A 349 6.54 -0.36 -25.80
CA ARG A 349 5.83 0.78 -25.19
C ARG A 349 5.91 2.07 -25.97
N TRP A 350 7.03 2.34 -26.64
CA TRP A 350 7.14 3.48 -27.55
C TRP A 350 6.10 3.41 -28.68
N SER A 351 5.71 2.20 -29.08
CA SER A 351 4.69 1.96 -30.12
C SER A 351 3.24 2.04 -29.61
N ARG A 352 3.00 2.04 -28.29
CA ARG A 352 1.66 2.12 -27.68
C ARG A 352 1.27 3.53 -27.25
N SER A 353 1.99 4.56 -27.68
CA SER A 353 1.72 5.98 -27.37
C SER A 353 0.45 6.56 -28.01
N GLY A 354 -0.54 5.72 -28.32
CA GLY A 354 -1.90 6.14 -28.64
C GLY A 354 -2.73 6.17 -27.36
N TRP A 355 -2.71 7.31 -26.66
CA TRP A 355 -3.53 7.57 -25.47
C TRP A 355 -4.89 8.14 -25.88
N GLY A 356 -5.98 7.51 -25.42
CA GLY A 356 -7.35 7.94 -25.65
C GLY A 356 -8.17 7.93 -24.35
N HIS A 357 -8.88 9.05 -24.11
CA HIS A 357 -10.01 9.22 -23.18
C HIS A 357 -9.84 8.92 -21.67
N GLY A 358 -8.87 9.58 -21.01
CA GLY A 358 -8.99 9.90 -19.57
C GLY A 358 -9.66 11.27 -19.36
N SER A 359 -10.34 11.47 -18.23
CA SER A 359 -10.95 12.75 -17.85
C SER A 359 -9.93 13.74 -17.25
N ALA A 360 -8.91 13.21 -16.56
CA ALA A 360 -7.90 14.01 -15.91
C ALA A 360 -6.79 14.44 -16.91
N PRO A 361 -6.28 15.68 -16.82
CA PRO A 361 -5.18 16.11 -17.65
C PRO A 361 -3.89 15.35 -17.31
N LEU A 362 -3.21 14.87 -18.35
CA LEU A 362 -1.91 14.20 -18.26
C LEU A 362 -0.79 15.14 -18.70
N VAL A 363 0.25 15.26 -17.87
CA VAL A 363 1.46 16.02 -18.18
C VAL A 363 2.68 15.12 -18.08
N ARG A 364 3.65 15.35 -18.96
CA ARG A 364 4.90 14.59 -19.01
C ARG A 364 6.11 15.53 -19.02
N ALA A 365 7.19 15.16 -18.36
CA ALA A 365 8.52 15.79 -18.52
C ALA A 365 9.61 14.96 -17.82
N ALA A 366 10.88 15.29 -18.03
CA ALA A 366 12.01 14.50 -17.50
C ALA A 366 12.20 14.58 -15.96
N ASP A 367 11.73 15.66 -15.33
CA ASP A 367 11.98 15.99 -13.93
C ASP A 367 10.92 16.93 -13.34
N GLY A 368 11.01 17.20 -12.03
CA GLY A 368 10.01 18.01 -11.33
C GLY A 368 10.04 19.50 -11.65
N ASP A 369 11.18 20.04 -12.12
CA ASP A 369 11.26 21.47 -12.50
C ASP A 369 10.51 21.72 -13.81
N GLN A 370 10.50 20.73 -14.70
CA GLN A 370 9.76 20.77 -15.96
C GLN A 370 8.31 20.31 -15.81
N LEU A 371 8.03 19.36 -14.91
CA LEU A 371 6.66 18.90 -14.62
C LEU A 371 5.82 19.99 -13.95
N TYR A 372 6.37 20.71 -12.96
CA TYR A 372 5.62 21.70 -12.18
C TYR A 372 4.88 22.76 -13.03
N PRO A 373 5.53 23.49 -13.96
CA PRO A 373 4.83 24.52 -14.75
C PRO A 373 3.70 23.94 -15.60
N ARG A 374 3.90 22.75 -16.20
CA ARG A 374 2.88 22.06 -17.02
C ARG A 374 1.72 21.59 -16.15
N LEU A 375 2.02 21.01 -15.00
CA LEU A 375 1.02 20.53 -14.04
C LEU A 375 0.18 21.69 -13.51
N ARG A 376 0.81 22.81 -13.13
CA ARG A 376 0.11 24.01 -12.66
C ARG A 376 -0.86 24.55 -13.71
N GLU A 377 -0.44 24.60 -14.98
CA GLU A 377 -1.30 25.02 -16.08
C GLU A 377 -2.48 24.07 -16.30
N ALA A 378 -2.25 22.76 -16.20
CA ALA A 378 -3.30 21.74 -16.26
C ALA A 378 -4.32 21.91 -15.13
N LEU A 379 -3.86 22.03 -13.88
CA LEU A 379 -4.72 22.21 -12.70
C LEU A 379 -5.54 23.51 -12.78
N ALA A 380 -4.94 24.59 -13.28
CA ALA A 380 -5.63 25.86 -13.47
C ALA A 380 -6.73 25.79 -14.54
N ARG A 381 -6.55 24.98 -15.60
CA ARG A 381 -7.59 24.75 -16.63
C ARG A 381 -8.76 23.95 -16.08
N THR A 382 -8.48 22.87 -15.35
CA THR A 382 -9.53 22.04 -14.75
C THR A 382 -10.39 22.84 -13.76
N SER A 383 -9.76 23.69 -12.95
CA SER A 383 -10.49 24.51 -11.96
C SER A 383 -11.43 25.52 -12.63
N ARG A 384 -10.98 26.19 -13.72
CA ARG A 384 -11.85 27.11 -14.49
C ARG A 384 -13.06 26.39 -15.11
N CYS A 385 -12.85 25.21 -15.71
CA CYS A 385 -13.95 24.44 -16.28
C CYS A 385 -14.99 24.01 -15.22
N GLU A 386 -14.55 23.79 -13.98
CA GLU A 386 -15.44 23.46 -12.87
C GLU A 386 -16.25 24.65 -12.41
N ASP A 387 -15.62 25.82 -12.30
CA ASP A 387 -16.28 27.08 -11.93
C ASP A 387 -17.33 27.46 -12.99
N ASP A 388 -16.97 27.42 -14.28
CA ASP A 388 -17.89 27.71 -15.39
C ASP A 388 -19.09 26.74 -15.41
N ALA A 389 -18.86 25.45 -15.12
CA ALA A 389 -19.90 24.43 -15.06
C ALA A 389 -20.78 24.50 -13.80
N ALA A 390 -20.33 25.18 -12.76
CA ALA A 390 -21.10 25.46 -11.54
C ALA A 390 -21.98 26.71 -11.72
N GLU A 391 -21.44 27.77 -12.33
CA GLU A 391 -22.18 29.01 -12.62
C GLU A 391 -23.31 28.77 -13.63
N GLY A 392 -23.06 28.02 -14.71
CA GLY A 392 -24.09 27.69 -15.70
C GLY A 392 -25.26 26.85 -15.17
N ARG A 393 -25.10 26.19 -14.00
CA ARG A 393 -26.16 25.42 -13.32
C ARG A 393 -27.00 26.22 -12.33
N GLN A 394 -26.60 27.45 -12.01
CA GLN A 394 -27.35 28.36 -11.13
C GLN A 394 -28.22 29.37 -11.90
N SER A 395 -28.06 29.43 -13.22
CA SER A 395 -28.80 30.30 -14.14
C SER A 395 -30.00 29.65 -14.84
N ASP A 396 -30.20 28.34 -14.63
CA ASP A 396 -31.40 27.57 -15.02
C ASP A 396 -32.20 27.20 -13.76
#